data_AF-A0A9N7NES3-F1
#
_entry.id   AF-A0A9N7NES3-F1
#
_cell.length_a   1.000
_cell.length_b   1.000
_cell.length_c   1.000
_cell.angle_alpha   90.00
_cell.angle_beta   90.00
_cell.angle_gamma   90.00
#
_symmetry.space_group_name_H-M   'P 1'
#
loop_
_entity.id
_entity.type
_entity.pdbx_description
1 polymer ?
#
loop_
_entity_poly.entity_id
_entity_poly.type
_entity_poly.pdbx_seq_one_letter_code
_entity_poly.pdbx_strand_id
1 'polypeptide(L)' 'MATQMSKKRKFVADGVFFAELNEVLTRELAEDGYSGVEVRVTPVRTEIIIRATRTQNVLGNCLITYVLFLD' A
#
# COMPACT_ATOMS: atom_id res chain seq x y z
N MET A 1 3.11 -25.99 4.71
CA MET A 1 1.68 -26.13 5.03
C MET A 1 1.02 -24.76 4.93
N ALA A 2 0.17 -24.52 3.94
CA ALA A 2 -0.67 -23.34 3.93
C ALA A 2 -1.79 -23.56 4.95
N THR A 3 -1.76 -22.82 6.05
CA THR A 3 -2.87 -22.82 7.02
C THR A 3 -4.11 -22.32 6.29
N GLN A 4 -5.13 -23.17 6.18
CA GLN A 4 -6.37 -22.85 5.48
C GLN A 4 -7.13 -21.80 6.32
N MET A 5 -6.80 -20.52 6.11
CA MET A 5 -7.44 -19.43 6.82
C MET A 5 -8.89 -19.29 6.37
N SER A 6 -9.77 -19.16 7.36
CA SER A 6 -11.16 -18.76 7.13
C SER A 6 -11.22 -17.49 6.29
N LYS A 7 -12.10 -17.47 5.28
CA LYS A 7 -12.33 -16.30 4.42
C LYS A 7 -12.55 -15.03 5.24
N LYS A 8 -13.27 -15.12 6.38
CA LYS A 8 -13.49 -13.99 7.30
C LYS A 8 -12.18 -13.45 7.89
N ARG A 9 -11.28 -14.33 8.33
CA ARG A 9 -9.99 -13.93 8.90
C ARG A 9 -9.08 -13.33 7.85
N LYS A 10 -9.14 -13.81 6.60
CA LYS A 10 -8.43 -13.22 5.48
C LYS A 10 -8.87 -11.77 5.23
N PHE A 11 -10.19 -11.51 5.15
CA PHE A 11 -10.70 -10.13 4.97
C PHE A 11 -10.31 -9.20 6.12
N VAL A 12 -10.32 -9.70 7.37
CA VAL A 12 -9.88 -8.90 8.52
C VAL A 12 -8.39 -8.60 8.43
N ALA A 13 -7.55 -9.59 8.10
CA ALA A 13 -6.11 -9.38 7.95
C ALA A 13 -5.79 -8.39 6.81
N ASP A 14 -6.46 -8.52 5.66
CA ASP A 14 -6.29 -7.63 4.52
C ASP A 14 -6.74 -6.19 4.86
N GLY A 15 -7.82 -6.03 5.62
CA GLY A 15 -8.31 -4.73 6.07
C GLY A 15 -7.42 -4.07 7.13
N VAL A 16 -6.90 -4.84 8.08
CA VAL A 16 -5.94 -4.35 9.08
C VAL A 16 -4.66 -3.90 8.40
N PHE A 17 -4.14 -4.71 7.47
CA PHE A 17 -2.96 -4.36 6.68
C PHE A 17 -3.14 -3.04 5.91
N PHE A 18 -4.31 -2.83 5.29
CA PHE A 18 -4.62 -1.58 4.61
C PHE A 18 -4.65 -0.38 5.57
N ALA A 19 -5.25 -0.54 6.76
CA ALA A 19 -5.35 0.52 7.75
C ALA A 19 -3.97 0.92 8.30
N GLU A 20 -3.13 -0.06 8.64
CA GLU A 20 -1.76 0.16 9.10
C GLU A 20 -0.92 0.86 8.03
N LEU A 21 -0.97 0.37 6.78
CA LEU A 21 -0.25 0.97 5.68
C LEU A 21 -0.68 2.42 5.43
N ASN A 22 -1.99 2.69 5.49
CA ASN A 22 -2.50 4.03 5.32
C ASN A 22 -2.07 4.98 6.45
N GLU A 23 -2.03 4.52 7.71
CA GLU A 23 -1.59 5.35 8.83
C GLU A 23 -0.11 5.71 8.73
N VAL A 24 0.74 4.72 8.42
CA VAL A 24 2.18 4.94 8.23
C VAL A 24 2.44 5.91 7.07
N LEU A 25 1.82 5.68 5.91
CA LEU A 25 2.02 6.55 4.74
C LEU A 25 1.46 7.95 4.97
N THR A 26 0.32 8.08 5.66
CA THR A 26 -0.24 9.39 5.99
C THR A 26 0.71 10.16 6.92
N ARG A 27 1.32 9.50 7.89
CA ARG A 27 2.23 10.16 8.85
C ARG A 27 3.55 10.57 8.21
N GLU A 28 4.17 9.68 7.44
CA GLU A 28 5.47 9.91 6.83
C GLU A 28 5.39 10.83 5.60
N LEU A 29 4.29 10.76 4.83
CA LEU A 29 4.11 11.52 3.58
C LEU A 29 3.05 12.62 3.69
N ALA A 30 2.61 12.98 4.90
CA ALA A 30 1.75 14.13 5.14
C ALA A 30 2.35 15.40 4.52
N GLU A 31 3.66 15.58 4.68
CA GLU A 31 4.39 16.74 4.19
C GLU A 31 4.55 16.74 2.67
N ASP A 32 4.35 15.60 2.00
CA ASP A 32 4.49 15.44 0.54
C ASP A 32 3.15 15.47 -0.21
N GLY A 33 2.06 15.72 0.52
CA GLY A 33 0.71 15.80 -0.03
C GLY A 33 0.24 14.42 -0.51
N TYR A 34 0.35 13.42 0.36
CA TYR A 34 -0.31 12.14 0.20
C TYR A 34 -1.83 12.31 0.10
N SER A 35 -2.44 11.65 -0.88
CA SER A 35 -3.88 11.71 -1.20
C SER A 35 -4.58 10.37 -0.96
N GLY A 36 -3.85 9.27 -0.85
CA GLY A 36 -4.41 7.94 -0.59
C GLY A 36 -3.60 6.80 -1.19
N VAL A 37 -3.91 5.58 -0.74
CA VAL A 37 -3.29 4.34 -1.21
C VAL A 37 -4.36 3.37 -1.69
N GLU A 38 -4.07 2.65 -2.77
CA GLU A 38 -4.87 1.53 -3.25
C GLU A 38 -4.01 0.27 -3.30
N VAL A 39 -4.53 -0.83 -2.75
CA VAL A 39 -3.84 -2.13 -2.75
C VAL A 39 -4.59 -3.07 -3.68
N ARG A 40 -3.93 -3.51 -4.75
CA ARG A 40 -4.46 -4.51 -5.70
C ARG A 40 -3.74 -5.82 -5.49
N VAL A 41 -4.43 -6.80 -4.93
CA VAL A 41 -3.87 -8.13 -4.68
C VAL A 41 -4.21 -9.04 -5.85
N THR A 42 -3.21 -9.38 -6.67
CA THR A 42 -3.30 -10.48 -7.62
C THR A 42 -2.60 -11.71 -7.03
N PRO A 43 -2.99 -12.94 -7.41
CA PRO A 43 -2.35 -14.15 -6.86
C PRO A 43 -0.87 -14.27 -7.20
N VAL A 44 -0.37 -13.53 -8.19
CA VAL A 44 1.03 -13.55 -8.63
C VAL A 44 1.82 -12.37 -8.05
N ARG A 45 1.17 -11.22 -7.86
CA ARG A 45 1.79 -9.97 -7.37
C ARG A 45 0.81 -9.11 -6.57
N THR A 46 1.29 -8.48 -5.50
CA THR A 46 0.56 -7.43 -4.81
C THR A 46 1.08 -6.09 -5.28
N GLU A 47 0.20 -5.24 -5.79
CA GLU A 47 0.53 -3.88 -6.24
C GLU A 47 -0.01 -2.87 -5.23
N ILE A 48 0.84 -1.91 -4.86
CA ILE A 48 0.49 -0.83 -3.93
C ILE A 48 0.63 0.48 -4.71
N ILE A 49 -0.50 1.14 -4.94
CA ILE A 49 -0.59 2.37 -5.72
C ILE A 49 -0.74 3.53 -4.76
N ILE A 50 0.27 4.39 -4.71
CA ILE A 50 0.28 5.57 -3.83
C ILE A 50 -0.03 6.81 -4.66
N ARG A 51 -1.05 7.56 -4.26
CA ARG A 51 -1.37 8.87 -4.83
C ARG A 51 -0.80 9.96 -3.95
N ALA A 52 0.06 10.79 -4.52
CA ALA A 52 0.62 11.95 -3.85
C ALA A 52 0.86 13.09 -4.84
N THR A 53 0.85 14.33 -4.35
CA THR A 53 1.12 15.51 -5.18
C THR A 53 2.59 15.65 -5.58
N ARG A 54 3.52 15.19 -4.73
CA ARG A 54 4.98 15.24 -4.98
C ARG A 54 5.59 13.85 -5.04
N THR A 55 5.50 13.21 -6.20
CA THR A 55 5.98 11.83 -6.41
C THR A 55 7.50 11.66 -6.25
N GLN A 56 8.31 12.70 -6.51
CA GLN A 56 9.78 12.61 -6.44
C GLN A 56 10.29 12.40 -5.00
N ASN A 57 9.67 13.05 -4.02
CA ASN A 57 10.07 12.94 -2.61
C ASN A 57 9.63 11.60 -2.00
N VAL A 58 8.45 11.11 -2.42
CA VAL A 58 7.91 9.79 -2.06
C VAL A 58 8.81 8.65 -2.57
N LEU A 59 9.33 8.77 -3.80
CA LEU A 59 10.24 7.78 -4.39
C LEU A 59 11.64 7.78 -3.77
N GLY A 60 12.08 8.93 -3.22
CA GLY A 60 13.39 9.07 -2.58
C GLY A 60 13.46 8.56 -1.14
N ASN A 61 12.38 8.70 -0.37
CA ASN A 61 12.34 8.35 1.06
C ASN A 61 11.80 6.94 1.35
N CYS A 62 11.10 6.31 0.40
CA CYS A 62 10.46 5.02 0.61
C CYS A 62 11.25 3.88 -0.04
N LEU A 63 11.72 2.91 0.76
CA LEU A 63 12.37 1.66 0.33
C LEU A 63 11.45 0.72 -0.49
N ILE A 64 10.20 1.13 -0.76
CA ILE A 64 9.21 0.36 -1.51
C ILE A 64 9.19 0.88 -2.96
N THR A 65 10.30 0.65 -3.68
CA THR A 65 10.40 0.97 -5.10
C THR A 65 9.68 -0.10 -5.94
N TYR A 66 9.19 0.34 -7.10
CA TYR A 66 8.50 -0.39 -8.18
C TYR A 66 6.99 -0.57 -8.00
N VAL A 67 6.20 0.42 -8.42
CA VAL A 67 5.15 0.36 -9.47
C VAL A 67 4.49 1.75 -9.51
N LEU A 68 5.19 2.70 -10.13
CA LEU A 68 4.58 3.92 -10.66
C LEU A 68 5.12 4.04 -12.07
N PHE A 69 4.44 3.40 -13.02
CA PHE A 69 4.34 3.76 -14.45
C PHE A 69 3.80 2.55 -15.20
N LEU A 70 2.48 2.43 -15.30
CA LEU A 70 1.81 1.95 -16.51
C LEU A 70 0.32 2.28 -16.40
N ASP A 71 0.02 3.57 -16.56
CA ASP A 71 -1.14 4.14 -17.27
C ASP A 71 -0.90 5.66 -17.39
#